data_AF-A0A7C5XDA1-F1
#
_entry.id   AF-A0A7C5XDA1-F1
#
_cell.length_a   1.000
_cell.length_b   1.000
_cell.length_c   1.000
_cell.angle_alpha   90.00
_cell.angle_beta   90.00
_cell.angle_gamma   90.00
#
_symmetry.space_group_name_H-M   'P 1'
#
loop_
_entity.id
_entity.type
_entity.pdbx_description
1 polymer ?
#
loop_
_entity_poly.entity_id
_entity_poly.type
_entity_poly.pdbx_seq_one_letter_code
_entity_poly.pdbx_strand_id
1 'polypeptide(L)'
;MIKVLKLIPVEVGDGIVTMSGYRVHEEKWDFRIIPNTNKPNIVADKLLEIAAEYVVKERAPGVFTLSEAEIPGSRIVLGEGLNTKSLTVLVPKPSYLRRVLFIKCNEGSGCQPIYVYRPTSQLLVYEGYIIVNNSDLKYDFIVLECDDYIRVLLPHELNLPRTKDKALRKHVKKRRKKKSRSRGK
;
A
#
# COMPACT_ATOMS: atom_id res chain seq x y z
N MET A 1 -2.66 22.97 -2.47
CA MET A 1 -1.69 22.58 -1.43
C MET A 1 -1.14 21.21 -1.78
N ILE A 2 0.15 20.98 -1.54
CA ILE A 2 0.80 19.69 -1.74
C ILE A 2 1.42 19.28 -0.41
N LYS A 3 1.17 18.03 -0.01
CA LYS A 3 1.81 17.36 1.11
C LYS A 3 2.61 16.18 0.56
N VAL A 4 3.88 16.09 0.94
CA VAL A 4 4.74 14.95 0.59
C VAL A 4 5.21 14.27 1.87
N LEU A 5 4.98 12.97 1.96
CA LEU A 5 5.45 12.12 3.05
C LEU A 5 6.54 11.17 2.57
N LYS A 6 7.62 11.11 3.34
CA LYS A 6 8.63 10.05 3.28
C LYS A 6 8.30 8.99 4.30
N LEU A 7 8.04 7.80 3.79
CA LEU A 7 7.50 6.69 4.55
C LEU A 7 8.53 5.55 4.62
N ILE A 8 8.89 5.14 5.83
CA ILE A 8 9.75 3.99 6.06
C ILE A 8 8.86 2.78 6.35
N PRO A 9 8.97 1.67 5.59
CA PRO A 9 8.18 0.47 5.86
C PRO A 9 8.60 -0.13 7.20
N VAL A 10 7.62 -0.52 8.00
CA VAL A 10 7.83 -1.21 9.27
C VAL A 10 6.84 -2.36 9.42
N GLU A 11 7.28 -3.40 10.13
CA GLU A 11 6.42 -4.47 10.59
C GLU A 11 6.21 -4.30 12.10
N VAL A 12 4.96 -4.38 12.52
CA VAL A 12 4.55 -4.26 13.92
C VAL A 12 3.63 -5.41 14.28
N GLY A 13 3.64 -5.83 15.55
CA GLY A 13 2.81 -6.94 16.00
C GLY A 13 3.02 -7.24 17.48
N ASP A 14 2.20 -8.13 18.02
CA ASP A 14 2.21 -8.54 19.43
C ASP A 14 2.26 -10.07 19.60
N GLY A 15 2.66 -10.79 18.55
CA GLY A 15 2.72 -12.25 18.52
C GLY A 15 1.41 -12.92 18.06
N ILE A 16 0.25 -12.28 18.26
CA ILE A 16 -1.05 -12.79 17.75
C ILE A 16 -1.27 -12.27 16.32
N VAL A 17 -0.97 -10.99 16.09
CA VAL A 17 -1.11 -10.35 14.78
C VAL A 17 0.20 -9.68 14.40
N THR A 18 0.55 -9.78 13.12
CA THR A 18 1.62 -9.00 12.48
C THR A 18 1.02 -8.17 11.36
N MET A 19 1.40 -6.90 11.30
CA MET A 19 0.97 -5.98 10.25
C MET A 19 2.17 -5.24 9.67
N SER A 20 2.10 -4.96 8.37
CA SER A 20 2.98 -3.97 7.77
C SER A 20 2.28 -2.62 7.67
N GLY A 21 3.05 -1.57 7.85
CA GLY A 21 2.63 -0.21 7.55
C GLY A 21 3.86 0.68 7.36
N TYR A 22 3.67 1.96 7.56
CA TYR A 22 4.71 2.96 7.38
C TYR A 22 4.82 3.86 8.59
N ARG A 23 6.06 4.27 8.90
CA ARG A 23 6.34 5.41 9.77
C ARG A 23 6.69 6.62 8.91
N VAL A 24 6.14 7.77 9.27
CA VAL A 24 6.52 9.03 8.65
C VAL A 24 7.90 9.42 9.14
N HIS A 25 8.86 9.48 8.21
CA HIS A 25 10.22 9.91 8.47
C HIS A 25 10.39 11.41 8.21
N GLU A 26 9.76 11.91 7.16
CA GLU A 26 9.81 13.32 6.77
C GLU A 26 8.45 13.72 6.20
N GLU A 27 8.06 14.97 6.49
CA GLU A 27 6.84 15.59 5.98
C GLU A 27 7.19 16.96 5.41
N LYS A 28 6.84 17.18 4.15
CA LYS A 28 7.04 18.46 3.45
C LYS A 28 5.71 18.99 2.96
N TRP A 29 5.58 20.31 3.00
CA TRP A 29 4.42 21.03 2.50
C TRP A 29 4.84 22.04 1.45
N ASP A 30 4.05 22.17 0.40
CA ASP A 30 4.26 23.16 -0.64
C ASP A 30 2.91 23.75 -1.12
N PHE A 31 2.94 25.01 -1.52
CA PHE A 31 1.77 25.74 -1.99
C PHE A 31 1.96 26.12 -3.46
N ARG A 32 1.15 25.53 -4.32
CA ARG A 32 1.06 25.91 -5.73
C ARG A 32 -0.30 26.50 -6.06
N ILE A 33 -0.28 27.51 -6.92
CA ILE A 33 -1.48 28.10 -7.52
C ILE A 33 -1.85 27.22 -8.70
N ILE A 34 -3.07 26.67 -8.69
CA ILE A 34 -3.62 25.90 -9.82
C ILE A 34 -4.52 26.83 -10.63
N PRO A 35 -4.13 27.25 -11.85
CA PRO A 35 -4.97 28.11 -12.66
C PRO A 35 -6.18 27.33 -13.21
N ASN A 36 -7.30 28.03 -13.44
CA ASN A 36 -8.55 27.50 -13.99
C ASN A 36 -9.29 26.48 -13.11
N THR A 37 -9.47 26.79 -11.82
CA THR A 37 -10.24 25.99 -10.84
C THR A 37 -11.70 25.75 -11.20
N ASN A 38 -12.25 26.52 -12.14
CA ASN A 38 -13.67 26.47 -12.52
C ASN A 38 -14.01 25.30 -13.46
N LYS A 39 -13.02 24.53 -13.93
CA LYS A 39 -13.21 23.38 -14.83
C LYS A 39 -12.77 22.09 -14.12
N PRO A 40 -13.69 21.28 -13.57
CA PRO A 40 -13.37 20.18 -12.66
C PRO A 40 -12.43 19.13 -13.27
N ASN A 41 -12.61 18.78 -14.55
CA ASN A 41 -11.73 17.80 -15.21
C ASN A 41 -10.28 18.32 -15.32
N ILE A 42 -10.10 19.59 -15.71
CA ILE A 42 -8.78 20.21 -15.82
C ILE A 42 -8.09 20.29 -14.45
N VAL A 43 -8.87 20.50 -13.39
CA VAL A 43 -8.37 20.54 -12.04
C VAL A 43 -7.87 19.19 -11.57
N ALA A 44 -8.64 18.12 -11.82
CA ALA A 44 -8.23 16.76 -11.47
C ALA A 44 -6.94 16.37 -12.20
N ASP A 45 -6.85 16.63 -13.50
CA ASP A 45 -5.66 16.34 -14.31
C ASP A 45 -4.42 17.10 -13.80
N LYS A 46 -4.57 18.38 -13.46
CA LYS A 46 -3.47 19.18 -12.89
C LYS A 46 -3.05 18.72 -11.51
N LEU A 47 -4.00 18.35 -10.65
CA LEU A 47 -3.69 17.81 -9.33
C LEU A 47 -2.90 16.51 -9.46
N LEU A 48 -3.27 15.66 -10.42
CA LEU A 48 -2.59 14.41 -10.71
C LEU A 48 -1.16 14.67 -11.21
N GLU A 49 -0.99 15.59 -12.16
CA GLU A 49 0.30 16.00 -12.71
C GLU A 49 1.22 16.53 -11.59
N ILE A 50 0.72 17.42 -10.75
CA ILE A 50 1.47 17.97 -9.62
C ILE A 50 1.86 16.86 -8.66
N ALA A 51 0.93 16.02 -8.22
CA ALA A 51 1.24 14.92 -7.30
C ALA A 51 2.30 13.97 -7.90
N ALA A 52 2.20 13.66 -9.20
CA ALA A 52 3.15 12.80 -9.89
C ALA A 52 4.55 13.43 -9.95
N GLU A 53 4.64 14.74 -10.21
CA GLU A 53 5.91 15.48 -10.21
C GLU A 53 6.64 15.34 -8.86
N TYR A 54 5.95 15.51 -7.73
CA TYR A 54 6.58 15.38 -6.41
C TYR A 54 6.95 13.94 -6.07
N VAL A 55 6.17 12.94 -6.48
CA VAL A 55 6.54 11.53 -6.32
C VAL A 55 7.88 11.25 -7.00
N VAL A 56 8.05 11.71 -8.25
CA VAL A 56 9.28 11.51 -9.02
C VAL A 56 10.44 12.32 -8.45
N LYS A 57 10.22 13.61 -8.18
CA LYS A 57 11.25 14.54 -7.70
C LYS A 57 11.83 14.13 -6.36
N GLU A 58 10.98 13.70 -5.43
CA GLU A 58 11.41 13.42 -4.08
C GLU A 58 11.89 11.97 -3.92
N ARG A 59 11.67 11.08 -4.91
CA ARG A 59 11.97 9.64 -4.83
C ARG A 59 13.35 9.35 -4.22
N ALA A 60 13.37 8.45 -3.25
CA ALA A 60 14.60 8.01 -2.57
C ALA A 60 14.66 6.48 -2.46
N PRO A 61 15.85 5.85 -2.54
CA PRO A 61 16.00 4.41 -2.35
C PRO A 61 15.56 3.98 -0.95
N GLY A 62 14.79 2.89 -0.86
CA GLY A 62 14.35 2.31 0.42
C GLY A 62 13.27 3.09 1.17
N VAL A 63 12.74 4.16 0.58
CA VAL A 63 11.70 5.01 1.17
C VAL A 63 10.49 5.04 0.25
N PHE A 64 9.31 4.76 0.79
CA PHE A 64 8.06 4.95 0.07
C PHE A 64 7.72 6.44 0.04
N THR A 65 7.36 6.97 -1.13
CA THR A 65 6.99 8.38 -1.26
C THR A 65 5.50 8.49 -1.53
N LEU A 66 4.80 9.22 -0.66
CA LEU A 66 3.39 9.55 -0.82
C LEU A 66 3.28 11.05 -1.09
N SER A 67 2.61 11.42 -2.18
CA SER A 67 2.26 12.81 -2.47
C SER A 67 0.75 12.97 -2.48
N GLU A 68 0.27 13.99 -1.79
CA GLU A 68 -1.13 14.37 -1.72
C GLU A 68 -1.27 15.81 -2.22
N ALA A 69 -2.02 15.99 -3.30
CA ALA A 69 -2.35 17.29 -3.84
C ALA A 69 -3.82 17.59 -3.58
N GLU A 70 -4.09 18.74 -2.96
CA GLU A 70 -5.42 19.11 -2.47
C GLU A 70 -5.78 20.56 -2.84
N ILE A 71 -7.04 20.75 -3.19
CA ILE A 71 -7.75 22.03 -3.21
C ILE A 71 -9.09 21.86 -2.47
N PRO A 72 -9.82 22.96 -2.18
CA PRO A 72 -11.17 22.84 -1.65
C PRO A 72 -12.05 21.93 -2.52
N GLY A 73 -12.57 20.85 -1.92
CA GLY A 73 -13.48 19.91 -2.56
C GLY A 73 -12.83 18.87 -3.48
N SER A 74 -11.51 18.82 -3.63
CA SER A 74 -10.84 17.81 -4.46
C SER A 74 -9.43 17.47 -3.96
N ARG A 75 -9.13 16.17 -3.93
CA ARG A 75 -7.91 15.63 -3.33
C ARG A 75 -7.44 14.42 -4.11
N ILE A 76 -6.18 14.43 -4.53
CA ILE A 76 -5.53 13.30 -5.21
C ILE A 76 -4.35 12.84 -4.37
N VAL A 77 -4.24 11.53 -4.20
CA VAL A 77 -3.13 10.90 -3.49
C VAL A 77 -2.45 9.91 -4.42
N LEU A 78 -1.14 10.07 -4.59
CA LEU A 78 -0.30 9.17 -5.37
C LEU A 78 0.82 8.65 -4.47
N GLY A 79 1.13 7.37 -4.62
CA GLY A 79 2.26 6.73 -3.95
C GLY A 79 3.11 5.93 -4.92
N GLU A 80 4.42 5.92 -4.70
CA GLU A 80 5.33 4.99 -5.37
C GLU A 80 6.21 4.29 -4.33
N GLY A 81 6.22 2.97 -4.38
CA GLY A 81 7.15 2.13 -3.63
C GLY A 81 7.09 0.67 -4.05
N LEU A 82 8.12 -0.07 -3.68
CA LEU A 82 8.27 -1.49 -3.98
C LEU A 82 7.86 -2.30 -2.75
N ASN A 83 6.58 -2.66 -2.63
CA ASN A 83 6.17 -3.70 -1.68
C ASN A 83 6.28 -5.08 -2.36
N THR A 84 7.49 -5.62 -2.43
CA THR A 84 7.78 -6.88 -3.15
C THR A 84 7.58 -8.14 -2.32
N LYS A 85 7.05 -8.04 -1.08
CA LYS A 85 7.08 -9.17 -0.12
C LYS A 85 5.72 -9.61 0.43
N SER A 86 4.61 -8.97 0.06
CA SER A 86 3.32 -9.25 0.69
C SER A 86 2.53 -10.36 -0.02
N LEU A 87 2.03 -11.32 0.76
CA LEU A 87 1.10 -12.37 0.31
C LEU A 87 -0.32 -11.85 0.06
N THR A 88 -0.66 -10.68 0.62
CA THR A 88 -1.90 -9.94 0.36
C THR A 88 -1.65 -8.46 0.55
N VAL A 89 -2.09 -7.64 -0.40
CA VAL A 89 -1.93 -6.18 -0.37
C VAL A 89 -3.26 -5.55 0.04
N LEU A 90 -3.26 -4.89 1.20
CA LEU A 90 -4.28 -3.95 1.64
C LEU A 90 -3.96 -2.60 1.02
N VAL A 91 -4.83 -2.11 0.13
CA VAL A 91 -4.74 -0.75 -0.43
C VAL A 91 -5.83 0.14 0.16
N PRO A 92 -5.82 0.43 1.47
CA PRO A 92 -6.82 1.32 2.02
C PRO A 92 -6.38 2.78 1.77
N LYS A 93 -7.25 3.78 2.00
CA LYS A 93 -6.83 5.19 1.91
C LYS A 93 -5.68 5.41 2.92
N PRO A 94 -4.54 6.04 2.54
CA PRO A 94 -3.48 6.36 3.49
C PRO A 94 -4.04 7.11 4.69
N SER A 95 -3.91 6.54 5.88
CA SER A 95 -4.37 7.15 7.13
C SER A 95 -3.70 6.45 8.31
N TYR A 96 -3.66 7.13 9.45
CA TYR A 96 -3.10 6.57 10.67
C TYR A 96 -4.04 5.54 11.28
N LEU A 97 -3.48 4.43 11.71
CA LEU A 97 -4.21 3.33 12.33
C LEU A 97 -4.43 3.63 13.81
N ARG A 98 -5.70 3.59 14.24
CA ARG A 98 -6.07 3.65 15.65
C ARG A 98 -6.01 2.28 16.29
N ARG A 99 -6.67 1.30 15.68
CA ARG A 99 -6.73 -0.09 16.16
C ARG A 99 -7.26 -1.03 15.08
N VAL A 100 -7.04 -2.32 15.31
CA VAL A 100 -7.62 -3.41 14.53
C VAL A 100 -8.48 -4.26 15.43
N LEU A 101 -9.73 -4.45 15.03
CA LEU A 101 -10.68 -5.28 15.76
C LEU A 101 -10.92 -6.58 14.99
N PHE A 102 -10.83 -7.69 15.68
CA PHE A 102 -11.21 -8.99 15.15
C PHE A 102 -12.59 -9.32 15.71
N ILE A 103 -13.58 -9.42 14.82
CA ILE A 103 -14.99 -9.50 15.20
C ILE A 103 -15.49 -10.92 14.98
N LYS A 104 -16.23 -11.44 15.96
CA LYS A 104 -17.00 -12.68 15.85
C LYS A 104 -18.48 -12.36 16.01
N CYS A 105 -19.29 -12.86 15.10
CA CYS A 105 -20.74 -12.81 15.16
C CYS A 105 -21.28 -14.15 15.63
N ASN A 106 -22.12 -14.09 16.65
CA ASN A 106 -22.82 -15.24 17.19
C ASN A 106 -24.31 -15.11 16.87
N GLU A 107 -24.96 -16.22 16.51
CA GLU A 107 -26.40 -16.24 16.31
C GLU A 107 -27.11 -15.78 17.60
N GLY A 108 -27.95 -14.75 17.49
CA GLY A 108 -28.77 -14.23 18.60
C GLY A 108 -28.11 -13.23 19.55
N SER A 109 -26.78 -13.07 19.56
CA SER A 109 -26.07 -12.11 20.45
C SER A 109 -25.31 -11.00 19.73
N GLY A 110 -25.36 -10.99 18.39
CA GLY A 110 -24.74 -9.95 17.58
C GLY A 110 -23.25 -10.16 17.36
N CYS A 111 -22.58 -9.11 16.88
CA CYS A 111 -21.16 -9.12 16.53
C CYS A 111 -20.35 -8.38 17.58
N GLN A 112 -19.31 -9.03 18.12
CA GLN A 112 -18.48 -8.47 19.18
C GLN A 112 -16.98 -8.64 18.88
N PRO A 113 -16.13 -7.70 19.33
CA PRO A 113 -14.70 -7.83 19.22
C PRO A 113 -14.18 -8.92 20.17
N ILE A 114 -13.54 -9.94 19.60
CA ILE A 114 -12.90 -11.02 20.37
C ILE A 114 -11.42 -10.77 20.61
N TYR A 115 -10.83 -9.88 19.82
CA TYR A 115 -9.43 -9.46 19.99
C TYR A 115 -9.24 -8.06 19.39
N VAL A 116 -8.38 -7.27 20.04
CA VAL A 116 -8.12 -5.88 19.69
C VAL A 116 -6.62 -5.64 19.67
N TYR A 117 -6.08 -5.39 18.49
CA TYR A 117 -4.71 -4.94 18.32
C TYR A 117 -4.64 -3.41 18.32
N ARG A 118 -3.73 -2.84 19.11
CA ARG A 118 -3.42 -1.41 19.12
C ARG A 118 -1.94 -1.21 18.79
N PRO A 119 -1.60 -0.41 17.77
CA PRO A 119 -0.20 -0.12 17.49
C PRO A 119 0.42 0.66 18.65
N THR A 120 1.65 0.31 19.03
CA THR A 120 2.38 0.95 20.14
C THR A 120 2.93 2.34 19.78
N SER A 121 3.04 2.62 18.48
CA SER A 121 3.50 3.89 17.93
C SER A 121 2.58 4.28 16.77
N GLN A 122 2.55 5.56 16.42
CA GLN A 122 1.81 6.04 15.26
C GLN A 122 2.23 5.27 13.99
N LEU A 123 1.25 4.64 13.33
CA LEU A 123 1.45 3.78 12.18
C LEU A 123 0.52 4.24 11.06
N LEU A 124 1.06 4.58 9.91
CA LEU A 124 0.29 4.88 8.71
C LEU A 124 0.07 3.59 7.93
N VAL A 125 -1.19 3.26 7.63
CA VAL A 125 -1.52 2.05 6.85
C VAL A 125 -1.86 2.47 5.43
N TYR A 126 -1.05 1.97 4.50
CA TYR A 126 -1.21 2.08 3.06
C TYR A 126 -0.47 0.90 2.43
N GLU A 127 -0.93 0.37 1.30
CA GLU A 127 -0.30 -0.75 0.57
C GLU A 127 0.45 -1.78 1.46
N GLY A 128 -0.26 -2.38 2.42
CA GLY A 128 0.32 -3.20 3.48
C GLY A 128 -0.28 -4.59 3.57
N TYR A 129 -0.02 -5.32 4.64
CA TYR A 129 -0.60 -6.65 4.88
C TYR A 129 -0.93 -6.85 6.35
N ILE A 130 -1.82 -7.80 6.64
CA ILE A 130 -2.14 -8.29 7.98
C ILE A 130 -1.99 -9.80 7.95
N ILE A 131 -1.23 -10.33 8.90
CA ILE A 131 -1.06 -11.76 9.14
C ILE A 131 -1.60 -12.07 10.54
N VAL A 132 -2.48 -13.05 10.62
CA VAL A 132 -2.96 -13.61 11.89
C VAL A 132 -2.09 -14.82 12.20
N ASN A 133 -1.23 -14.69 13.21
CA ASN A 133 -0.29 -15.74 13.58
C ASN A 133 -0.95 -16.80 14.49
N ASN A 134 -2.02 -16.42 15.21
CA ASN A 134 -2.75 -17.33 16.08
C ASN A 134 -3.84 -18.09 15.30
N SER A 135 -3.63 -19.40 15.06
CA SER A 135 -4.58 -20.29 14.37
C SER A 135 -5.91 -20.51 15.11
N ASP A 136 -5.91 -20.26 16.42
CA ASP A 136 -7.06 -20.48 17.29
C ASP A 136 -7.96 -19.25 17.36
N LEU A 137 -7.48 -18.10 16.87
CA LEU A 137 -8.29 -16.89 16.77
C LEU A 137 -9.36 -17.06 15.67
N LYS A 138 -10.58 -17.42 16.07
CA LYS A 138 -11.73 -17.59 15.16
C LYS A 138 -12.50 -16.27 15.05
N TYR A 139 -12.34 -15.56 13.94
CA TYR A 139 -13.07 -14.32 13.64
C TYR A 139 -13.84 -14.45 12.32
N ASP A 140 -14.89 -13.64 12.16
CA ASP A 140 -15.69 -13.60 10.93
C ASP A 140 -15.25 -12.46 10.00
N PHE A 141 -14.82 -11.33 10.56
CA PHE A 141 -14.23 -10.22 9.81
C PHE A 141 -13.33 -9.37 10.70
N ILE A 142 -12.53 -8.53 10.06
CA ILE A 142 -11.64 -7.57 10.72
C ILE A 142 -12.16 -6.16 10.47
N VAL A 143 -12.09 -5.29 11.47
CA VAL A 143 -12.35 -3.86 11.33
C VAL A 143 -11.04 -3.11 11.52
N LEU A 144 -10.62 -2.42 10.48
CA LEU A 144 -9.55 -1.43 10.51
C LEU A 144 -10.14 -0.08 10.84
N GLU A 145 -9.86 0.42 12.04
CA GLU A 145 -10.21 1.79 12.42
C GLU A 145 -9.00 2.69 12.20
N CYS A 146 -9.12 3.59 11.24
CA CYS A 146 -8.17 4.65 10.98
C CYS A 146 -8.71 6.00 11.48
N ASP A 147 -7.88 7.04 11.43
CA ASP A 147 -8.31 8.39 11.86
C ASP A 147 -9.48 8.93 11.04
N ASP A 148 -9.47 8.69 9.73
CA ASP A 148 -10.41 9.35 8.80
C ASP A 148 -11.50 8.42 8.23
N TYR A 149 -11.39 7.12 8.47
CA TYR A 149 -12.37 6.13 7.99
C TYR A 149 -12.23 4.80 8.72
N ILE A 150 -13.25 3.96 8.53
CA ILE A 150 -13.27 2.57 8.99
C ILE A 150 -13.36 1.68 7.75
N ARG A 151 -12.56 0.62 7.71
CA ARG A 151 -12.63 -0.42 6.66
C ARG A 151 -12.90 -1.77 7.28
N VAL A 152 -13.92 -2.45 6.78
CA VAL A 152 -14.17 -3.86 7.08
C VAL A 152 -13.38 -4.70 6.09
N LEU A 153 -12.69 -5.73 6.59
CA LEU A 153 -11.95 -6.72 5.80
C LEU A 153 -12.53 -8.10 6.07
N LEU A 154 -12.90 -8.79 4.99
CA LEU A 154 -13.34 -10.16 5.09
C LEU A 154 -12.15 -11.13 5.02
N PRO A 155 -12.20 -12.33 5.65
CA PRO A 155 -11.08 -13.26 5.68
C PRO A 155 -10.56 -13.68 4.29
N HIS A 156 -11.44 -13.68 3.27
CA HIS A 156 -11.04 -13.99 1.89
C HIS A 156 -10.25 -12.84 1.23
N GLU A 157 -10.38 -11.59 1.69
CA GLU A 157 -9.53 -10.49 1.25
C GLU A 157 -8.09 -10.65 1.73
N LEU A 158 -7.85 -11.39 2.82
CA LEU A 158 -6.53 -11.64 3.41
C LEU A 158 -5.73 -12.75 2.69
N ASN A 159 -6.40 -13.53 1.86
CA ASN A 159 -5.83 -14.67 1.14
C ASN A 159 -6.06 -14.48 -0.35
N LEU A 160 -5.44 -13.45 -0.93
CA LEU A 160 -5.47 -13.28 -2.38
C LEU A 160 -4.73 -14.46 -3.04
N PRO A 161 -5.35 -15.15 -4.03
CA PRO A 161 -4.66 -16.22 -4.75
C PRO A 161 -3.42 -15.63 -5.42
N ARG A 162 -2.27 -16.26 -5.20
CA ARG A 162 -1.01 -15.90 -5.86
C ARG A 162 -1.28 -15.83 -7.37
N THR A 163 -1.24 -14.64 -7.95
CA THR A 163 -1.10 -14.52 -9.40
C THR A 163 0.19 -15.24 -9.70
N LYS A 164 0.12 -16.44 -10.30
CA LYS A 164 1.32 -17.21 -10.62
C LYS A 164 2.22 -16.28 -11.40
N ASP A 165 3.36 -15.89 -10.80
CA ASP A 165 4.45 -15.26 -11.52
C ASP A 165 4.77 -16.20 -12.66
N LYS A 166 4.19 -15.93 -13.83
CA LYS A 166 4.59 -16.55 -15.08
C LYS A 166 5.96 -15.99 -15.33
N ALA A 167 6.93 -16.66 -14.72
CA ALA A 167 8.29 -16.82 -15.12
C ALA A 167 8.66 -15.85 -16.25
N LEU A 168 9.34 -14.77 -15.88
CA LEU A 168 10.46 -14.22 -16.62
C LEU A 168 11.44 -15.37 -16.94
N ARG A 169 11.03 -16.31 -17.80
CA ARG A 169 11.89 -17.25 -18.49
C ARG A 169 12.68 -16.38 -19.44
N LYS A 170 13.78 -15.84 -18.90
CA LYS A 170 14.96 -15.43 -19.64
C LYS A 170 15.13 -16.38 -20.81
N HIS A 171 14.74 -15.95 -22.00
CA HIS A 171 15.10 -16.60 -23.25
C HIS A 171 16.57 -16.26 -23.55
N VAL A 172 17.46 -16.65 -22.64
CA VAL A 172 18.88 -16.78 -22.92
C VAL A 172 19.07 -18.21 -23.43
N LYS A 173 18.84 -18.41 -24.73
CA LYS A 173 19.29 -19.62 -25.43
C LYS A 173 20.39 -19.28 -26.44
N LYS A 174 21.62 -19.41 -25.91
CA LYS A 174 22.81 -20.02 -26.51
C LYS A 174 23.22 -19.57 -27.92
N ARG A 175 24.16 -18.62 -27.93
CA ARG A 175 25.32 -18.60 -28.84
C ARG A 175 25.95 -20.02 -28.90
N ARG A 176 25.89 -20.70 -30.04
CA ARG A 176 26.78 -21.82 -30.37
C ARG A 176 27.78 -21.35 -31.43
N LYS A 177 29.02 -21.07 -31.00
CA LYS A 177 30.20 -21.02 -31.86
C LYS A 177 30.77 -22.44 -32.00
N LYS A 178 30.97 -22.92 -33.22
CA LYS A 178 32.10 -23.76 -33.68
C LYS A 178 32.02 -23.84 -35.22
N LYS A 179 32.80 -23.07 -35.98
CA LYS A 179 34.21 -23.23 -36.43
C LYS A 179 34.42 -24.33 -37.49
N SER A 180 34.79 -23.85 -38.68
CA SER A 180 35.76 -24.36 -39.68
C SER A 180 35.43 -25.48 -40.70
N ARG A 181 35.56 -25.07 -41.98
CA ARG A 181 36.34 -25.64 -43.11
C ARG A 181 35.81 -26.85 -43.90
N SER A 182 35.48 -26.61 -45.17
CA SER A 182 36.17 -27.16 -46.38
C SER A 182 35.48 -26.59 -47.65
N ARG A 183 36.12 -25.72 -48.44
CA ARG A 183 36.87 -26.02 -49.68
C ARG A 183 36.07 -26.78 -50.77
N GLY A 184 35.71 -26.04 -51.82
CA GLY A 184 35.86 -26.40 -53.24
C GLY A 184 34.96 -27.49 -53.83
N LYS A 185 34.07 -27.10 -54.74
CA LYS A 185 34.27 -27.13 -56.19
C LYS A 185 33.16 -26.34 -56.87
#